data_AF-A0A377NBC4-F1
#
_entry.id   AF-A0A377NBC4-F1
#
_cell.length_a   1.000
_cell.length_b   1.000
_cell.length_c   1.000
_cell.angle_alpha   90.00
_cell.angle_beta   90.00
_cell.angle_gamma   90.00
#
_symmetry.space_group_name_H-M   'P 1'
#
loop_
_entity.id
_entity.type
_entity.pdbx_description
1 polymer ?
#
loop_
_entity_poly.entity_id
_entity_poly.type
_entity_poly.pdbx_seq_one_letter_code
_entity_poly.pdbx_strand_id
1 'polypeptide(L)'
;MTDISALISQIAGIRHGFGSKRALIPEVLAEFEPTRPQKKQVHGTRIVDISHPAQPCGEADGFYTSQPGILLTVFSADCLPLIFSRQDGRRVAWFMLAGVG
;
A
#
# COMPACT_ATOMS: atom_id res chain seq x y z
N MET A 1 -6.38 -16.03 6.47
CA MET A 1 -5.69 -16.28 5.19
C MET A 1 -5.42 -14.92 4.58
N THR A 2 -4.19 -14.64 4.18
CA THR A 2 -3.87 -13.42 3.43
C THR A 2 -4.27 -13.64 1.98
N ASP A 3 -5.03 -12.73 1.40
CA ASP A 3 -5.32 -12.77 -0.03
C ASP A 3 -4.17 -12.13 -0.81
N ILE A 4 -3.86 -12.70 -1.97
CA ILE A 4 -2.78 -12.25 -2.86
C ILE A 4 -3.27 -12.21 -4.30
N SER A 5 -2.84 -11.19 -5.06
CA SER A 5 -3.08 -11.11 -6.50
C SER A 5 -2.10 -11.97 -7.29
N ALA A 6 -2.60 -12.90 -8.10
CA ALA A 6 -1.78 -13.72 -9.01
C ALA A 6 -1.01 -12.89 -10.05
N LEU A 7 -1.55 -11.74 -10.47
CA LEU A 7 -0.90 -10.84 -11.44
C LEU A 7 0.32 -10.15 -10.83
N ILE A 8 0.19 -9.61 -9.62
CA ILE A 8 1.29 -8.92 -8.95
C ILE A 8 2.35 -9.91 -8.47
N SER A 9 1.95 -11.14 -8.07
CA SER A 9 2.89 -12.20 -7.68
C SER A 9 3.87 -12.60 -8.80
N GLN A 10 3.58 -12.27 -10.06
CA GLN A 10 4.47 -12.53 -11.19
C GLN A 10 5.57 -11.46 -11.35
N ILE A 11 5.45 -10.32 -10.66
CA ILE A 11 6.39 -9.20 -10.80
C ILE A 11 7.52 -9.37 -9.78
N ALA A 12 8.73 -9.61 -10.29
CA ALA A 12 9.91 -9.79 -9.46
C ALA A 12 10.19 -8.55 -8.59
N GLY A 13 10.59 -8.79 -7.34
CA GLY A 13 10.95 -7.73 -6.39
C GLY A 13 9.77 -7.09 -5.66
N ILE A 14 8.53 -7.52 -5.92
CA ILE A 14 7.35 -7.02 -5.22
C ILE A 14 6.81 -8.04 -4.24
N ARG A 15 6.59 -7.59 -3.01
CA ARG A 15 5.80 -8.30 -2.01
C ARG A 15 4.53 -7.50 -1.75
N HIS A 16 3.39 -8.18 -1.81
CA HIS A 16 2.08 -7.59 -1.54
C HIS A 16 1.20 -8.61 -0.82
N GLY A 17 0.09 -8.11 -0.28
CA GLY A 17 -0.95 -8.94 0.29
C GLY A 17 -2.06 -8.06 0.86
N PHE A 18 -3.26 -8.64 0.94
CA PHE A 18 -4.40 -8.01 1.57
C PHE A 18 -4.57 -8.57 2.98
N GLY A 19 -4.54 -7.68 3.97
CA GLY A 19 -4.80 -8.01 5.37
C GLY A 19 -6.26 -8.37 5.63
N SER A 20 -6.54 -8.83 6.84
CA SER A 20 -7.90 -9.13 7.32
C SER A 20 -8.12 -8.53 8.71
N LYS A 21 -9.35 -8.59 9.22
CA LYS A 21 -9.65 -8.15 10.60
C LYS A 21 -8.82 -8.88 11.68
N ARG A 22 -8.30 -10.08 11.38
CA ARG A 22 -7.45 -10.86 12.30
C ARG A 22 -5.97 -10.46 12.25
N ALA A 23 -5.53 -9.93 11.12
CA ALA A 23 -4.15 -9.53 10.87
C ALA A 23 -4.15 -8.44 9.78
N LEU A 24 -4.07 -7.18 10.20
CA LEU A 24 -4.16 -6.03 9.29
C LEU A 24 -2.97 -5.98 8.32
N ILE A 25 -1.81 -6.44 8.76
CA ILE A 25 -0.60 -6.57 7.95
C ILE A 25 -0.30 -8.06 7.83
N PRO A 26 -0.22 -8.61 6.60
CA PRO A 26 0.24 -9.97 6.36
C PRO A 26 1.62 -10.24 6.96
N GLU A 27 1.84 -11.44 7.47
CA GLU A 27 3.11 -11.84 8.12
C GLU A 27 4.34 -11.59 7.24
N VAL A 28 4.22 -11.88 5.93
CA VAL A 28 5.29 -11.65 4.94
C VAL A 28 5.69 -10.17 4.77
N LEU A 29 4.87 -9.24 5.27
CA LEU A 29 5.11 -7.80 5.22
C LEU A 29 5.43 -7.20 6.60
N ALA A 30 5.31 -7.97 7.69
CA ALA A 30 5.41 -7.46 9.05
C ALA A 30 6.78 -6.82 9.33
N GLU A 31 7.86 -7.36 8.78
CA GLU A 31 9.22 -6.79 8.92
C GLU A 31 9.34 -5.36 8.37
N PHE A 32 8.49 -4.95 7.42
CA PHE A 32 8.50 -3.61 6.84
C PHE A 32 7.56 -2.63 7.53
N GLU A 33 6.77 -3.07 8.51
CA GLU A 33 5.82 -2.19 9.21
C GLU A 33 6.46 -0.89 9.74
N PRO A 34 7.68 -0.90 10.33
CA PRO A 34 8.32 0.33 10.77
C PRO A 34 8.63 1.34 9.65
N THR A 35 8.67 0.90 8.39
CA THR A 35 8.95 1.76 7.23
C THR A 35 7.70 2.46 6.69
N ARG A 36 6.52 2.06 7.16
CA ARG A 36 5.24 2.54 6.67
C ARG A 36 5.09 4.06 6.88
N PRO A 37 4.66 4.83 5.87
CA PRO A 37 4.41 6.25 6.02
C PRO A 37 3.38 6.56 7.12
N GLN A 38 3.62 7.67 7.83
CA GLN A 38 2.68 8.22 8.81
C GLN A 38 1.63 9.04 8.06
N LYS A 39 0.37 8.62 8.13
CA LYS A 39 -0.72 9.17 7.31
C LYS A 39 -2.05 9.18 8.06
N LYS A 40 -2.97 10.02 7.60
CA LYS A 40 -4.38 10.00 7.94
C LYS A 40 -5.19 9.87 6.64
N GLN A 41 -5.97 8.80 6.51
CA GLN A 41 -6.88 8.62 5.38
C GLN A 41 -8.17 9.40 5.63
N VAL A 42 -8.63 10.12 4.62
CA VAL A 42 -9.79 11.04 4.71
C VAL A 42 -10.77 10.86 3.56
N HIS A 43 -10.66 9.77 2.80
CA HIS A 43 -11.47 9.49 1.60
C HIS A 43 -11.33 10.60 0.53
N GLY A 44 -10.15 11.23 0.45
CA GLY A 44 -9.80 12.19 -0.57
C GLY A 44 -9.09 11.55 -1.77
N THR A 45 -8.51 12.39 -2.61
CA THR A 45 -7.80 11.97 -3.84
C THR A 45 -6.31 12.31 -3.80
N ARG A 46 -5.80 12.78 -2.66
CA ARG A 46 -4.39 13.20 -2.53
C ARG A 46 -3.46 11.99 -2.53
N ILE A 47 -2.49 12.05 -3.44
CA ILE A 47 -1.42 11.05 -3.61
C ILE A 47 -0.09 11.63 -3.13
N VAL A 48 0.70 10.85 -2.40
CA VAL A 48 2.02 11.26 -1.90
C VAL A 48 3.11 10.34 -2.45
N ASP A 49 4.20 10.94 -2.94
CA ASP A 49 5.44 10.24 -3.28
C ASP A 49 6.26 10.00 -2.01
N ILE A 50 6.53 8.73 -1.73
CA ILE A 50 7.23 8.27 -0.53
C ILE A 50 8.69 8.01 -0.88
N SER A 51 9.55 8.86 -0.33
CA SER A 51 10.97 8.90 -0.62
C SER A 51 11.84 8.29 0.48
N HIS A 52 11.29 8.07 1.68
CA HIS A 52 12.01 7.49 2.81
C HIS A 52 11.08 6.76 3.80
N PRO A 53 11.61 5.81 4.60
CA PRO A 53 10.85 5.11 5.64
C PRO A 53 10.18 6.07 6.63
N ALA A 54 8.97 5.74 7.07
CA ALA A 54 8.19 6.47 8.07
C ALA A 54 7.91 7.95 7.74
N GLN A 55 7.96 8.33 6.45
CA GLN A 55 7.72 9.71 5.99
C GLN A 55 6.37 10.26 6.51
N PRO A 56 6.35 11.45 7.13
CA PRO A 56 5.11 12.11 7.52
C PRO A 56 4.39 12.66 6.29
N CYS A 57 3.16 12.21 6.08
CA CYS A 57 2.38 12.51 4.87
C CYS A 57 1.17 13.41 5.11
N GLY A 58 0.71 13.56 6.36
CA GLY A 58 -0.55 14.24 6.67
C GLY A 58 -1.76 13.49 6.11
N GLU A 59 -2.74 14.24 5.60
CA GLU A 59 -3.95 13.68 4.98
C GLU A 59 -3.68 13.21 3.55
N ALA A 60 -3.87 11.92 3.29
CA ALA A 60 -3.67 11.29 1.99
C ALA A 60 -4.35 9.92 1.92
N ASP A 61 -4.78 9.54 0.72
CA ASP A 61 -5.47 8.27 0.43
C ASP A 61 -4.79 7.48 -0.69
N GLY A 62 -3.70 8.03 -1.23
CA GLY A 62 -2.84 7.43 -2.24
C GLY A 62 -1.36 7.57 -1.93
N PHE A 63 -0.60 6.51 -2.21
CA PHE A 63 0.83 6.45 -1.94
C PHE A 63 1.55 5.80 -3.11
N TYR A 64 2.70 6.34 -3.45
CA TYR A 64 3.57 5.82 -4.49
C TYR A 64 5.00 5.78 -3.97
N THR A 65 5.80 4.81 -4.42
CA THR A 65 7.23 4.81 -4.14
C THR A 65 8.01 4.16 -5.28
N SER A 66 9.23 4.64 -5.46
CA SER A 66 10.29 4.00 -6.25
C SER A 66 11.42 3.47 -5.38
N GLN A 67 11.30 3.59 -4.05
CA GLN A 67 12.31 3.17 -3.09
C GLN A 67 12.04 1.74 -2.63
N PRO A 68 12.98 0.81 -2.82
CA PRO A 68 12.86 -0.55 -2.29
C PRO A 68 12.76 -0.55 -0.76
N GLY A 69 12.08 -1.56 -0.21
CA GLY A 69 12.01 -1.77 1.23
C GLY A 69 11.05 -0.85 1.99
N ILE A 70 10.28 0.00 1.31
CA ILE A 70 9.23 0.80 1.93
C ILE A 70 7.88 0.12 1.78
N LEU A 71 7.20 -0.10 2.91
CA LEU A 71 5.84 -0.63 2.93
C LEU A 71 4.80 0.47 2.65
N LEU A 72 4.15 0.38 1.50
CA LEU A 72 2.93 1.13 1.23
C LEU A 72 1.72 0.37 1.79
N THR A 73 0.76 1.11 2.34
CA THR A 73 -0.49 0.55 2.87
C THR A 73 -1.64 1.53 2.68
N VAL A 74 -2.83 0.99 2.45
CA VAL A 74 -4.10 1.68 2.67
C VAL A 74 -4.96 0.77 3.56
N PHE A 75 -5.62 1.35 4.55
CA PHE A 75 -6.61 0.64 5.35
C PHE A 75 -7.97 0.85 4.73
N SER A 76 -8.81 -0.18 4.71
CA SER A 76 -10.17 -0.09 4.20
C SER A 76 -11.13 -0.92 5.05
N ALA A 77 -12.35 -0.44 5.16
CA ALA A 77 -13.53 -1.20 5.52
C ALA A 77 -14.61 -0.84 4.50
N ASP A 78 -14.89 -1.74 3.56
CA ASP A 78 -15.84 -1.62 2.45
C ASP A 78 -15.40 -0.77 1.23
N CYS A 79 -14.39 0.09 1.35
CA CYS A 79 -13.76 0.75 0.20
C CYS A 79 -12.87 -0.22 -0.61
N LEU A 80 -12.64 0.04 -1.90
CA LEU A 80 -11.86 -0.85 -2.76
C LEU A 80 -10.36 -0.47 -2.72
N PRO A 81 -9.47 -1.31 -2.14
CA PRO A 81 -8.03 -1.08 -2.24
C PRO A 81 -7.52 -1.44 -3.65
N LEU A 82 -6.70 -0.57 -4.22
CA LEU A 82 -6.08 -0.76 -5.53
C LEU A 82 -4.56 -0.77 -5.40
N ILE A 83 -3.93 -1.75 -6.05
CA ILE A 83 -2.47 -1.87 -6.15
C ILE A 83 -2.09 -1.72 -7.62
N PHE A 84 -1.16 -0.80 -7.88
CA PHE A 84 -0.54 -0.61 -9.18
C PHE A 84 0.96 -0.90 -9.08
N SER A 85 1.49 -1.45 -10.16
CA SER A 85 2.93 -1.68 -10.29
C SER A 85 3.36 -1.51 -11.74
N ARG A 86 4.60 -1.09 -11.94
CA ARG A 86 5.29 -1.35 -13.21
C ARG A 86 5.61 -2.83 -13.35
N GLN A 87 5.64 -3.32 -14.59
CA GLN A 87 6.01 -4.71 -14.89
C GLN A 87 7.48 -5.02 -14.55
N ASP A 88 8.34 -4.00 -14.50
CA ASP A 88 9.76 -4.15 -14.12
C ASP A 88 9.99 -4.12 -12.60
N GLY A 89 8.92 -4.03 -11.79
CA GLY A 89 9.00 -4.06 -10.34
C GLY A 89 9.59 -2.81 -9.67
N ARG A 90 10.03 -1.81 -10.44
CA ARG A 90 10.80 -0.66 -9.90
C ARG A 90 9.94 0.41 -9.24
N ARG A 91 8.62 0.36 -9.41
CA ARG A 91 7.69 1.36 -8.90
C ARG A 91 6.38 0.70 -8.54
N VAL A 92 5.87 1.05 -7.37
CA VAL A 92 4.59 0.56 -6.86
C VAL A 92 3.76 1.73 -6.35
N ALA A 93 2.44 1.58 -6.42
CA ALA A 93 1.52 2.54 -5.87
C ALA A 93 0.28 1.85 -5.28
N TRP A 94 -0.23 2.40 -4.19
CA TRP A 94 -1.34 1.89 -3.43
C TRP A 94 -2.34 3.01 -3.20
N PHE A 95 -3.62 2.75 -3.48
CA PHE A 95 -4.69 3.73 -3.34
C PHE A 95 -5.91 3.10 -2.73
N MET A 96 -6.69 3.89 -1.99
CA MET A 96 -8.05 3.55 -1.65
C MET A 96 -8.99 4.26 -2.63
N LEU A 97 -9.87 3.51 -3.29
CA LEU A 97 -11.03 4.08 -3.94
C LEU A 97 -12.19 4.09 -2.94
N ALA A 98 -12.46 5.27 -2.38
CA ALA A 98 -13.68 5.49 -1.62
C ALA A 98 -14.88 5.48 -2.59
N GLY A 99 -15.96 4.79 -2.24
CA GLY A 99 -17.19 4.85 -3.02
C GLY A 99 -17.61 6.31 -3.19
N VAL A 100 -17.89 6.71 -4.43
CA VAL A 100 -18.53 8.00 -4.70
C VAL A 100 -19.92 7.99 -4.05
N GLY A 101 -20.10 8.86 -3.06
CA GLY A 101 -21.43 9.20 -2.54
C GLY A 101 -22.21 10.06 -3.53
#